data_AF-A0A737RQM6-F1
#
_entry.id   AF-A0A737RQM6-F1
#
_cell.length_a   1.000
_cell.length_b   1.000
_cell.length_c   1.000
_cell.angle_alpha   90.00
_cell.angle_beta   90.00
_cell.angle_gamma   90.00
#
_symmetry.space_group_name_H-M   'P 1'
#
loop_
_entity.id
_entity.type
_entity.pdbx_description
1 polymer ?
#
loop_
_entity_poly.entity_id
_entity_poly.type
_entity_poly.pdbx_seq_one_letter_code
_entity_poly.pdbx_strand_id
1 'polypeptide(L)' 'MFHCPKCHHAAHARTSRYLTENTKERYHQCQNINCSCTFMTMETIERFIVTPGSIDPAPPHPTVGGQRPLWL' A
#
# COMPACT_ATOMS: atom_id res chain seq x y z
N MET A 1 7.47 4.04 5.56
CA MET A 1 8.40 3.43 6.52
C MET A 1 7.95 3.84 7.91
N PHE A 2 7.67 2.90 8.82
CA PHE A 2 7.22 3.25 10.17
C PHE A 2 8.45 3.43 11.06
N HIS A 3 8.43 4.32 12.06
CA HIS A 3 9.55 4.44 12.99
C HIS A 3 9.37 3.43 14.15
N CYS A 4 10.43 2.70 14.54
CA CYS A 4 10.35 1.75 15.66
C CYS A 4 10.01 2.54 16.93
N PRO A 5 8.97 2.15 17.68
CA PRO A 5 8.55 2.89 18.88
C PRO A 5 9.58 2.84 20.01
N LYS A 6 10.55 1.91 19.96
CA LYS A 6 11.61 1.79 20.97
C LYS A 6 12.83 2.68 20.73
N CYS A 7 13.29 2.77 19.49
CA CYS A 7 14.57 3.42 19.16
C CYS A 7 14.47 4.49 18.06
N HIS A 8 13.26 4.76 17.58
CA HIS A 8 12.93 5.75 16.54
C HIS A 8 13.67 5.58 15.21
N HIS A 9 14.41 4.49 15.01
CA HIS A 9 14.98 4.13 13.72
C HIS A 9 13.90 3.61 12.78
N ALA A 10 14.20 3.70 11.50
CA ALA A 10 13.33 3.24 10.44
C ALA A 10 13.03 1.72 10.59
N ALA A 11 11.76 1.34 10.43
CA ALA A 11 11.27 -0.04 10.44
C ALA A 11 10.52 -0.38 9.14
N HIS A 12 10.90 -1.51 8.54
CA HIS A 12 10.32 -2.01 7.30
C HIS A 12 9.17 -2.97 7.58
N ALA A 13 8.11 -2.89 6.77
CA ALA A 13 7.10 -3.93 6.73
C ALA A 13 7.69 -5.21 6.13
N ARG A 14 7.43 -6.36 6.76
CA ARG A 14 7.85 -7.69 6.27
C ARG A 14 6.70 -8.48 5.70
N THR A 15 5.57 -8.47 6.39
CA THR A 15 4.34 -9.15 5.98
C THR A 15 3.15 -8.30 6.35
N SER A 16 2.02 -8.58 5.71
CA SER A 16 0.76 -7.91 6.02
C SER A 16 -0.41 -8.83 5.76
N ARG A 17 -1.48 -8.68 6.53
CA ARG A 17 -2.76 -9.34 6.29
C ARG A 17 -3.90 -8.33 6.34
N TYR A 18 -4.91 -8.53 5.50
CA TYR A 18 -6.16 -7.79 5.60
C TYR A 18 -7.01 -8.43 6.69
N LEU A 19 -7.45 -7.61 7.65
CA LEU A 19 -8.41 -8.04 8.68
C LEU A 19 -9.84 -7.75 8.22
N THR A 20 -10.02 -6.61 7.57
CA THR A 20 -11.26 -6.17 6.93
C THR A 20 -10.93 -5.52 5.59
N GLU A 21 -11.94 -5.11 4.83
CA GLU A 21 -11.75 -4.36 3.58
C GLU A 21 -10.97 -3.06 3.79
N ASN A 22 -11.16 -2.41 4.94
CA ASN A 22 -10.59 -1.10 5.24
C ASN A 22 -9.38 -1.14 6.19
N THR A 23 -9.15 -2.26 6.88
CA THR A 23 -8.08 -2.40 7.88
C THR A 23 -7.10 -3.48 7.50
N LYS A 24 -5.83 -3.07 7.41
CA LYS A 24 -4.68 -3.92 7.11
C LYS A 24 -3.76 -3.97 8.31
N GLU A 25 -3.47 -5.17 8.77
CA GLU A 25 -2.42 -5.41 9.75
C GLU A 25 -1.07 -5.54 9.03
N ARG A 26 -0.04 -4.85 9.53
CA ARG A 26 1.33 -4.92 8.99
C ARG A 26 2.31 -5.23 10.10
N TYR A 27 3.21 -6.17 9.83
CA TYR A 27 4.31 -6.53 10.72
C TYR A 27 5.57 -5.78 10.29
N HIS A 28 6.18 -5.08 11.24
CA HIS A 28 7.35 -4.24 11.05
C HIS A 28 8.57 -4.78 11.79
N GLN A 29 9.73 -4.75 11.14
CA GLN A 29 11.03 -5.05 11.75
C GLN A 29 11.90 -3.80 11.69
N CYS A 30 12.49 -3.41 12.83
CA CYS A 30 13.45 -2.32 12.88
C CYS A 30 14.72 -2.66 12.11
N GLN A 31 15.24 -1.70 11.34
CA GLN A 31 16.52 -1.85 10.63
C GLN A 31 17.74 -1.80 11.56
N ASN A 32 17.63 -1.14 12.71
CA ASN A 32 18.72 -1.09 13.68
C ASN A 32 18.94 -2.49 14.26
N ILE A 33 20.06 -3.13 13.89
CA ILE A 33 20.41 -4.50 14.30
C ILE A 33 20.46 -4.66 15.83
N ASN A 34 20.85 -3.61 16.56
CA ASN A 34 20.91 -3.64 18.02
C ASN A 34 19.52 -3.61 18.64
N CYS A 35 18.54 -3.01 17.94
CA CYS A 35 17.16 -2.98 18.41
C CYS A 35 16.39 -4.23 17.95
N SER A 36 16.50 -4.58 16.66
CA SER A 36 15.82 -5.68 15.96
C SER A 36 14.34 -5.87 16.31
N CYS A 37 13.70 -4.81 16.84
CA CYS A 37 12.34 -4.84 17.37
C CYS A 37 11.39 -5.30 16.26
N THR A 38 10.56 -6.29 16.55
CA THR A 38 9.45 -6.67 15.67
C THR A 38 8.16 -6.28 16.34
N PHE A 39 7.32 -5.55 15.62
CA PHE A 39 6.06 -5.02 16.15
C PHE A 39 5.00 -5.02 15.06
N MET A 40 3.74 -4.94 15.47
CA MET A 40 2.59 -4.98 14.58
C MET A 40 1.84 -3.65 14.66
N THR A 41 1.39 -3.15 13.51
CA THR A 41 0.55 -1.96 13.42
C THR A 41 -0.72 -2.27 12.62
N MET A 42 -1.81 -1.58 12.95
CA MET A 42 -3.03 -1.59 12.14
C MET A 42 -3.09 -0.30 11.32
N GLU A 43 -3.18 -0.45 10.01
CA GLU A 43 -3.39 0.64 9.06
C GLU A 43 -4.83 0.58 8.59
N THR A 44 -5.63 1.57 8.95
CA THR A 44 -7.04 1.66 8.59
C THR A 44 -7.28 2.85 7.67
N ILE A 45 -8.03 2.63 6.59
CA ILE A 45 -8.54 3.72 5.75
C ILE A 45 -9.64 4.43 6.53
N GLU A 46 -9.36 5.66 6.96
CA GLU A 46 -10.33 6.48 7.70
C GLU A 46 -11.38 7.08 6.77
N ARG A 47 -10.95 7.77 5.71
CA ARG A 47 -11.84 8.34 4.70
C ARG A 47 -11.08 8.61 3.39
N PHE A 48 -11.82 8.68 2.30
CA PHE A 48 -11.31 9.21 1.03
C PHE A 48 -11.31 10.73 1.09
N ILE A 49 -10.16 11.36 0.81
CA ILE A 49 -10.07 12.83 0.72
C ILE A 49 -10.64 13.30 -0.62
N VAL A 50 -10.39 12.54 -1.69
CA VAL A 50 -10.93 12.74 -3.03
C VAL A 50 -11.19 11.36 -3.63
N THR A 51 -12.35 11.19 -4.27
CA THR A 51 -12.67 10.05 -5.11
C THR A 51 -12.60 10.54 -6.56
N PRO A 52 -12.03 9.78 -7.52
CA PRO A 52 -12.14 10.14 -8.93
C PRO A 52 -13.62 10.36 -9.30
N GLY A 53 -13.89 11.36 -10.14
CA GLY A 53 -15.23 11.59 -10.70
C GLY A 53 -15.67 10.44 -11.60
N SER A 54 -16.79 10.60 -12.32
CA SER A 54 -17.22 9.63 -13.34
C SER A 54 -16.07 9.40 -14.33
N ILE A 55 -15.51 8.18 -14.30
CA ILE A 55 -14.50 7.75 -15.26
C ILE A 55 -15.27 7.48 -16.55
N ASP A 56 -15.22 8.42 -17.50
CA ASP A 56 -15.69 8.17 -18.86
C ASP A 56 -14.57 7.38 -19.58
N PRO A 57 -14.74 6.07 -19.80
CA PRO A 57 -13.73 5.29 -20.49
C PRO A 57 -13.58 5.85 -21.91
N ALA A 58 -12.33 6.11 -22.32
CA ALA A 58 -12.06 6.54 -23.68
C ALA A 58 -12.59 5.50 -24.67
N PRO A 59 -13.28 5.92 -25.75
CA PRO A 59 -13.76 4.99 -26.76
C PRO A 59 -12.58 4.21 -27.36
N PRO A 60 -12.76 2.91 -27.66
CA PRO A 60 -11.72 2.12 -28.30
C PRO A 60 -11.29 2.77 -29.61
N HIS A 61 -10.00 2.72 -29.92
CA HIS A 61 -9.47 3.31 -31.15
C HIS A 61 -10.15 2.65 -32.37
N PRO A 62 -10.64 3.42 -33.36
CA PRO A 62 -11.44 2.91 -34.47
C PRO A 62 -10.69 1.92 -35.37
N THR A 63 -9.34 1.87 -35.30
CA THR A 63 -8.51 0.97 -36.09
C THR A 63 -8.18 -0.29 -35.30
N VAL A 64 -8.55 -1.44 -35.86
CA VAL A 64 -8.18 -2.76 -35.35
C VAL A 64 -6.64 -2.88 -35.37
N GLY A 65 -6.01 -2.91 -34.19
CA GLY A 65 -4.56 -3.10 -34.02
C GLY A 65 -3.74 -1.88 -33.62
N GLY A 66 -4.34 -0.69 -33.45
CA GLY A 66 -3.62 0.55 -33.09
C GLY A 66 -3.27 0.70 -31.60
N GLN A 67 -3.87 -0.09 -30.70
CA GLN A 67 -3.57 -0.06 -29.27
C GLN A 67 -3.25 -1.47 -28.79
N ARG A 68 -1.99 -1.66 -28.37
CA ARG A 68 -1.57 -2.82 -27.58
C ARG A 68 -1.79 -2.48 -26.11
N PRO A 69 -2.39 -3.35 -25.28
CA PRO A 69 -2.44 -3.10 -23.85
C PRO A 69 -1.01 -2.95 -23.33
N LEU A 70 -0.77 -1.93 -22.49
CA LEU A 70 0.52 -1.63 -21.86
C LEU A 70 0.84 -2.62 -20.72
N TRP A 71 0.39 -3.87 -20.84
CA TRP A 71 0.66 -4.96 -19.91
C TRP A 71 0.77 -6.27 -20.69
N LEU A 72 2.00 -6.78 -20.75
CA LEU A 72 2.39 -8.15 -21.03
C LEU A 72 3.26 -8.59 -19.86
#